data_AF-A0A3A8P4R4-F1
#
_entry.id   AF-A0A3A8P4R4-F1
#
_cell.length_a   1.000
_cell.length_b   1.000
_cell.length_c   1.000
_cell.angle_alpha   90.00
_cell.angle_beta   90.00
_cell.angle_gamma   90.00
#
_symmetry.space_group_name_H-M   'P 1'
#
loop_
_entity.id
_entity.type
_entity.pdbx_description
1 polymer ?
#
loop_
_entity_poly.entity_id
_entity_poly.type
_entity_poly.pdbx_seq_one_letter_code
_entity_poly.pdbx_strand_id
1 'polypeptide(L)'
;MRRTTVRSAVLWLSAVGLLGACGGAPEQGEDALATAAQPLIAAPPLPLGSFTSYASPLAVGSAVQSSTGLTPGYEGYKLTVAAHTQVQLEVTHLGSSMYLDTGLFVYGPKDASGSYGHQVLFQDDDSGYGELSKVSLATLDKAGEYLAVVGWNNAAGKQYRLQASCVGGACVPNPQPASANQGLTLVEAPVDAGLQATLATANTYREDMFSYLRKFDFAWPYSTPATVDAAGAAVLSRSEYAGYRTDAAPQTFAYANLLTRMYSPFQPLHPAILATYGDTAEPVQVKSYFREFSTGPNGDNWRTLNVIFFPRSFHVIVYEQTAHEI
;
A
#
# COMPACT_ATOMS: atom_id res chain seq x y z
N MET A 1 -66.20 -11.71 -46.08
CA MET A 1 -65.16 -12.75 -45.97
C MET A 1 -64.51 -12.63 -44.59
N ARG A 2 -64.58 -13.70 -43.78
CA ARG A 2 -63.68 -14.19 -42.70
C ARG A 2 -62.74 -13.15 -42.04
N ARG A 3 -62.65 -12.96 -40.72
CA ARG A 3 -62.73 -13.86 -39.53
C ARG A 3 -62.74 -12.93 -38.27
N THR A 4 -63.72 -13.04 -37.34
CA THR A 4 -63.63 -13.65 -35.97
C THR A 4 -62.48 -13.14 -35.07
N THR A 5 -62.58 -12.80 -33.77
CA THR A 5 -63.64 -12.76 -32.73
C THR A 5 -63.00 -12.19 -31.43
N VAL A 6 -63.75 -11.36 -30.70
CA VAL A 6 -64.06 -11.39 -29.24
C VAL A 6 -62.95 -11.64 -28.19
N ARG A 7 -62.80 -10.69 -27.24
CA ARG A 7 -63.00 -10.80 -25.75
C ARG A 7 -62.52 -9.48 -25.10
N SER A 8 -63.42 -8.59 -24.64
CA SER A 8 -64.02 -8.50 -23.28
C SER A 8 -62.95 -8.23 -22.20
N ALA A 9 -63.05 -7.30 -21.24
CA ALA A 9 -64.18 -6.57 -20.65
C ALA A 9 -63.64 -5.27 -19.99
N VAL A 10 -64.34 -4.13 -20.14
CA VAL A 10 -65.15 -3.47 -19.09
C VAL A 10 -64.31 -2.96 -17.89
N LEU A 11 -63.89 -1.70 -17.99
CA LEU A 11 -63.51 -0.84 -16.86
C LEU A 11 -64.68 0.11 -16.61
N TRP A 12 -65.39 -0.07 -15.50
CA TRP A 12 -66.35 0.89 -14.97
C TRP A 12 -65.75 1.63 -13.78
N LEU A 13 -65.82 2.96 -13.90
CA LEU A 13 -66.11 3.99 -12.89
C LEU A 13 -65.33 3.95 -11.56
N SER A 14 -64.50 4.96 -11.31
CA SER A 14 -64.86 6.22 -10.61
C SER A 14 -64.79 6.10 -9.09
N ALA A 15 -63.95 6.91 -8.47
CA ALA A 15 -64.39 8.11 -7.73
C ALA A 15 -63.29 8.58 -6.79
N VAL A 16 -62.98 9.85 -6.92
CA VAL A 16 -62.10 10.64 -6.07
C VAL A 16 -62.84 11.04 -4.79
N GLY A 17 -62.16 10.97 -3.65
CA GLY A 17 -62.57 11.59 -2.38
C GLY A 17 -61.61 11.17 -1.27
N LEU A 18 -60.53 11.92 -1.04
CA LEU A 18 -60.39 13.01 -0.05
C LEU A 18 -60.07 12.52 1.36
N LEU A 19 -58.98 13.13 1.90
CA LEU A 19 -58.55 13.26 3.30
C LEU A 19 -57.47 12.30 3.81
N GLY A 20 -56.46 12.91 4.45
CA GLY A 20 -55.75 12.32 5.58
C GLY A 20 -54.26 12.10 5.36
N ALA A 21 -53.45 13.11 5.69
CA ALA A 21 -52.06 12.89 6.05
C ALA A 21 -52.01 12.10 7.38
N CYS A 22 -51.61 10.84 7.31
CA CYS A 22 -50.99 10.07 8.40
C CYS A 22 -49.87 9.25 7.77
N GLY A 23 -48.69 9.33 8.36
CA GLY A 23 -47.45 8.76 7.84
C GLY A 23 -47.60 7.31 7.40
N GLY A 24 -47.26 7.06 6.14
CA GLY A 24 -46.99 5.72 5.65
C GLY A 24 -45.78 5.17 6.40
N ALA A 25 -45.94 3.96 6.91
CA ALA A 25 -44.85 3.12 7.36
C ALA A 25 -43.75 3.11 6.28
N PRO A 26 -42.46 3.20 6.65
CA PRO A 26 -41.42 2.96 5.67
C PRO A 26 -41.63 1.55 5.13
N GLU A 27 -41.72 1.46 3.80
CA GLU A 27 -41.56 0.22 3.06
C GLU A 27 -40.35 -0.49 3.67
N GLN A 28 -40.53 -1.76 4.05
CA GLN A 28 -39.45 -2.63 4.43
C GLN A 28 -38.47 -2.64 3.26
N GLY A 29 -37.42 -1.83 3.41
CA GLY A 29 -36.26 -1.88 2.55
C GLY A 29 -35.81 -3.32 2.50
N GLU A 30 -35.59 -3.77 1.27
CA GLU A 30 -34.88 -5.00 0.95
C GLU A 30 -33.79 -5.23 1.98
N ASP A 31 -33.76 -6.43 2.58
CA ASP A 31 -32.65 -6.90 3.39
C ASP A 31 -31.37 -6.69 2.60
N ALA A 32 -30.74 -5.53 2.83
CA ALA A 32 -29.35 -5.34 2.52
C ALA A 32 -28.67 -6.42 3.36
N LEU A 33 -28.24 -7.49 2.69
CA LEU A 33 -27.18 -8.34 3.16
C LEU A 33 -25.99 -7.42 3.42
N ALA A 34 -25.98 -6.81 4.60
CA ALA A 34 -24.81 -6.28 5.21
C ALA A 34 -23.94 -7.52 5.41
N THR A 35 -23.03 -7.77 4.48
CA THR A 35 -21.82 -8.51 4.79
C THR A 35 -21.23 -7.78 5.97
N ALA A 36 -21.47 -8.29 7.18
CA ALA A 36 -20.84 -7.77 8.37
C ALA A 36 -19.35 -7.87 8.09
N ALA A 37 -18.68 -6.72 7.92
CA ALA A 37 -17.24 -6.68 7.85
C ALA A 37 -16.75 -7.38 9.13
N GLN A 38 -16.08 -8.52 8.96
CA GLN A 38 -15.49 -9.21 10.10
C GLN A 38 -14.49 -8.25 10.74
N PRO A 39 -14.40 -8.22 12.08
CA PRO A 39 -13.48 -7.32 12.74
C PRO A 39 -12.05 -7.69 12.34
N LEU A 40 -11.32 -6.71 11.80
CA LEU A 40 -9.90 -6.83 11.43
C LEU A 40 -9.12 -7.53 12.55
N ILE A 41 -8.25 -8.46 12.17
CA ILE A 41 -7.39 -9.12 13.15
C ILE A 41 -6.40 -8.07 13.65
N ALA A 42 -6.43 -7.81 14.96
CA ALA A 42 -5.56 -6.81 15.55
C ALA A 42 -4.10 -7.30 15.59
N ALA A 43 -3.16 -6.36 15.41
CA ALA A 43 -1.76 -6.66 15.64
C ALA A 43 -1.54 -7.06 17.12
N PRO A 44 -0.66 -8.04 17.41
CA PRO A 44 -0.41 -8.49 18.78
C PRO A 44 0.10 -7.34 19.66
N PRO A 45 -0.40 -7.19 20.90
CA PRO A 45 0.06 -6.17 21.84
C PRO A 45 1.47 -6.54 22.33
N LEU A 46 2.48 -5.90 21.73
CA LEU A 46 3.93 -6.06 21.95
C LEU A 46 4.46 -7.48 21.61
N PRO A 47 5.42 -7.63 20.68
CA PRO A 47 6.12 -8.90 20.44
C PRO A 47 7.14 -9.22 21.55
N LEU A 48 6.85 -8.87 22.81
CA LEU A 48 7.74 -9.07 23.95
C LEU A 48 7.34 -10.30 24.76
N GLY A 49 8.19 -11.33 24.67
CA GLY A 49 8.55 -12.19 25.80
C GLY A 49 7.67 -13.40 26.12
N SER A 50 6.44 -13.49 25.61
CA SER A 50 5.62 -14.71 25.82
C SER A 50 4.90 -15.25 24.57
N PHE A 51 4.58 -14.40 23.59
CA PHE A 51 3.92 -14.82 22.34
C PHE A 51 4.90 -15.38 21.28
N THR A 52 6.20 -15.15 21.44
CA THR A 52 7.28 -15.50 20.49
C THR A 52 7.90 -16.88 20.73
N SER A 53 7.25 -17.74 21.52
CA SER A 53 7.78 -19.05 21.96
C SER A 53 7.85 -20.12 20.85
N TYR A 54 7.36 -19.83 19.64
CA TYR A 54 7.39 -20.77 18.51
C TYR A 54 7.86 -20.12 17.21
N ALA A 55 8.95 -19.35 17.26
CA ALA A 55 9.53 -18.82 16.04
C ALA A 55 10.25 -19.91 15.23
N SER A 56 9.49 -20.64 14.42
CA SER A 56 10.02 -21.58 13.43
C SER A 56 10.73 -20.78 12.32
N PRO A 57 11.85 -21.29 11.76
CA PRO A 57 12.53 -20.62 10.66
C PRO A 57 11.66 -20.65 9.39
N LEU A 58 11.56 -19.52 8.72
CA LEU A 58 10.97 -19.35 7.40
C LEU A 58 12.05 -18.80 6.46
N ALA A 59 12.41 -19.57 5.44
CA ALA A 59 13.38 -19.13 4.44
C ALA A 59 12.66 -18.46 3.26
N VAL A 60 13.30 -17.47 2.64
CA VAL A 60 12.79 -16.93 1.37
C VAL A 60 12.83 -18.02 0.30
N GLY A 61 11.70 -18.23 -0.38
CA GLY A 61 11.50 -19.33 -1.32
C GLY A 61 10.99 -20.62 -0.68
N SER A 62 10.64 -20.62 0.61
CA SER A 62 10.06 -21.78 1.31
C SER A 62 8.68 -21.49 1.89
N ALA A 63 8.07 -22.54 2.44
CA ALA A 63 6.81 -22.45 3.16
C ALA A 63 6.86 -23.31 4.43
N VAL A 64 6.13 -22.87 5.45
CA VAL A 64 5.92 -23.58 6.71
C VAL A 64 4.44 -23.88 6.89
N GLN A 65 4.14 -24.96 7.60
CA GLN A 65 2.77 -25.40 7.85
C GLN A 65 2.54 -25.43 9.35
N SER A 66 1.35 -25.02 9.78
CA SER A 66 0.95 -25.08 11.18
C SER A 66 -0.55 -25.29 11.32
N SER A 67 -0.99 -25.56 12.55
CA SER A 67 -2.39 -25.64 12.94
C SER A 67 -2.68 -24.56 13.96
N THR A 68 -3.71 -23.77 13.68
CA THR A 68 -4.34 -22.91 14.69
C THR A 68 -4.86 -23.79 15.83
N GLY A 69 -4.76 -23.30 17.06
CA GLY A 69 -5.29 -24.01 18.23
C GLY A 69 -6.82 -24.04 18.24
N LEU A 70 -7.42 -24.18 19.42
CA LEU A 70 -8.88 -24.07 19.57
C LEU A 70 -9.36 -22.64 19.86
N THR A 71 -8.44 -21.73 20.19
CA THR A 71 -8.73 -20.35 20.59
C THR A 71 -8.00 -19.35 19.70
N PRO A 72 -8.48 -18.09 19.62
CA PRO A 72 -7.73 -16.99 19.01
C PRO A 72 -6.28 -16.98 19.48
N GLY A 73 -5.35 -16.60 18.60
CA GLY A 73 -3.94 -16.68 18.90
C GLY A 73 -3.06 -16.14 17.79
N TYR A 74 -1.76 -16.25 18.04
CA TYR A 74 -0.72 -15.81 17.14
C TYR A 74 0.39 -16.87 17.08
N GLU A 75 1.07 -16.93 15.95
CA GLU A 75 2.29 -17.70 15.77
C GLU A 75 3.33 -16.87 15.03
N GLY A 76 4.58 -16.92 15.49
CA GLY A 76 5.68 -16.16 14.91
C GLY A 76 6.59 -17.02 14.05
N TYR A 77 7.25 -16.42 13.07
CA TYR A 77 8.21 -17.05 12.18
C TYR A 77 9.41 -16.15 11.96
N LYS A 78 10.62 -16.72 12.05
CA LYS A 78 11.87 -15.99 11.83
C LYS A 78 12.21 -15.97 10.35
N LEU A 79 12.36 -14.77 9.80
CA LEU A 79 12.77 -14.55 8.43
C LEU A 79 14.11 -13.79 8.41
N THR A 80 15.20 -14.49 8.08
CA THR A 80 16.54 -13.87 7.99
C THR A 80 16.81 -13.47 6.54
N VAL A 81 17.11 -12.18 6.33
CA VAL A 81 17.30 -11.61 4.99
C VAL A 81 18.51 -10.69 4.90
N ALA A 82 19.00 -10.50 3.67
CA ALA A 82 19.91 -9.40 3.35
C ALA A 82 19.14 -8.07 3.27
N ALA A 83 19.85 -6.94 3.31
CA ALA A 83 19.25 -5.62 3.11
C ALA A 83 18.56 -5.53 1.73
N HIS A 84 17.46 -4.79 1.68
CA HIS A 84 16.61 -4.57 0.50
C HIS A 84 16.02 -5.85 -0.11
N THR A 85 15.91 -6.93 0.67
CA THR A 85 15.25 -8.15 0.21
C THR A 85 13.76 -7.90 0.03
N GLN A 86 13.22 -8.25 -1.14
CA GLN A 86 11.81 -8.08 -1.46
C GLN A 86 11.09 -9.42 -1.43
N VAL A 87 10.13 -9.56 -0.52
CA VAL A 87 9.38 -10.80 -0.29
C VAL A 87 7.89 -10.59 -0.38
N GLN A 88 7.19 -11.61 -0.84
CA GLN A 88 5.76 -11.78 -0.63
C GLN A 88 5.56 -12.79 0.49
N LEU A 89 4.64 -12.49 1.39
CA LEU A 89 4.21 -13.39 2.44
C LEU A 89 2.72 -13.67 2.25
N GLU A 90 2.36 -14.95 2.14
CA GLU A 90 0.98 -15.35 1.87
C GLU A 90 0.58 -16.51 2.76
N VAL A 91 -0.59 -16.38 3.38
CA VAL A 91 -1.24 -17.46 4.12
C VAL A 91 -2.20 -18.17 3.17
N THR A 92 -2.15 -19.51 3.16
CA THR A 92 -3.03 -20.36 2.35
C THR A 92 -3.62 -21.48 3.21
N HIS A 93 -4.83 -21.92 2.88
CA HIS A 93 -5.47 -23.05 3.56
C HIS A 93 -4.70 -24.36 3.31
N LEU A 94 -4.68 -25.22 4.33
CA LEU A 94 -4.38 -26.64 4.20
C LEU A 94 -5.62 -27.48 4.56
N GLY A 95 -5.94 -28.47 3.73
CA GLY A 95 -7.10 -29.34 3.95
C GLY A 95 -8.43 -28.59 4.03
N SER A 96 -9.35 -29.07 4.88
CA SER A 96 -10.70 -28.51 5.08
C SER A 96 -10.74 -27.30 6.01
N SER A 97 -9.83 -26.35 5.82
CA SER A 97 -9.67 -25.16 6.68
C SER A 97 -10.46 -23.95 6.18
N MET A 98 -11.59 -24.18 5.49
CA MET A 98 -12.43 -23.10 4.98
C MET A 98 -12.89 -22.16 6.10
N TYR A 99 -13.06 -20.88 5.76
CA TYR A 99 -13.39 -19.80 6.68
C TYR A 99 -12.34 -19.55 7.75
N LEU A 100 -11.07 -19.94 7.55
CA LEU A 100 -10.02 -19.42 8.42
C LEU A 100 -9.82 -17.96 8.04
N ASP A 101 -9.88 -17.10 9.05
CA ASP A 101 -9.60 -15.67 8.94
C ASP A 101 -8.25 -15.41 9.63
N THR A 102 -7.33 -14.77 8.91
CA THR A 102 -5.97 -14.52 9.43
C THR A 102 -5.59 -13.05 9.35
N GLY A 103 -4.70 -12.64 10.24
CA GLY A 103 -3.93 -11.41 10.12
C GLY A 103 -2.46 -11.75 9.94
N LEU A 104 -1.74 -11.00 9.11
CA LEU A 104 -0.32 -11.17 8.89
C LEU A 104 0.39 -9.85 9.22
N PHE A 105 1.41 -9.92 10.07
CA PHE A 105 2.15 -8.76 10.54
C PHE A 105 3.65 -9.02 10.43
N VAL A 106 4.42 -8.00 10.05
CA VAL A 106 5.89 -8.09 9.97
C VAL A 106 6.52 -7.04 10.88
N TYR A 107 7.47 -7.48 11.71
CA TYR A 107 8.23 -6.64 12.64
C TYR A 107 9.75 -6.80 12.41
N GLY A 108 10.53 -5.83 12.88
CA GLY A 108 11.99 -5.92 12.93
C GLY A 108 12.72 -4.84 12.11
N PRO A 109 14.00 -5.07 11.75
CA PRO A 109 14.80 -6.24 12.12
C PRO A 109 15.05 -6.28 13.63
N LYS A 110 15.43 -7.44 14.14
CA LYS A 110 15.83 -7.65 15.53
C LYS A 110 17.02 -6.77 15.89
N ASP A 111 16.87 -5.99 16.95
CA ASP A 111 17.92 -5.10 17.46
C ASP A 111 18.95 -5.85 18.33
N ALA A 112 19.97 -5.13 18.79
CA ALA A 112 21.02 -5.67 19.64
C ALA A 112 20.52 -6.15 21.02
N SER A 113 19.35 -5.70 21.48
CA SER A 113 18.69 -6.18 22.70
C SER A 113 17.86 -7.44 22.48
N GLY A 114 17.74 -7.89 21.21
CA GLY A 114 16.96 -9.04 20.81
C GLY A 114 15.47 -8.74 20.57
N SER A 115 15.08 -7.46 20.57
CA SER A 115 13.71 -7.01 20.33
C SER A 115 13.45 -6.75 18.84
N TYR A 116 12.25 -7.06 18.35
CA TYR A 116 11.82 -6.70 16.99
C TYR A 116 11.13 -5.34 16.90
N GLY A 117 11.10 -4.59 18.01
CA GLY A 117 10.32 -3.36 18.13
C GLY A 117 8.82 -3.61 18.30
N HIS A 118 8.02 -2.55 18.30
CA HIS A 118 6.56 -2.60 18.45
C HIS A 118 5.81 -2.09 17.22
N GLN A 119 6.54 -1.48 16.28
CA GLN A 119 5.98 -0.95 15.05
C GLN A 119 5.82 -2.07 14.03
N VAL A 120 4.60 -2.25 13.52
CA VAL A 120 4.31 -3.11 12.38
C VAL A 120 4.86 -2.43 11.13
N LEU A 121 5.72 -3.14 10.38
CA LEU A 121 6.28 -2.66 9.12
C LEU A 121 5.35 -2.94 7.94
N PHE A 122 4.76 -4.14 7.92
CA PHE A 122 3.83 -4.59 6.90
C PHE A 122 2.70 -5.36 7.58
N GLN A 123 1.48 -5.15 7.09
CA GLN A 123 0.33 -5.94 7.53
C GLN A 123 -0.67 -6.12 6.42
N ASP A 124 -1.43 -7.21 6.54
CA ASP A 124 -2.61 -7.49 5.75
C ASP A 124 -3.49 -8.47 6.53
N ASP A 125 -4.80 -8.46 6.31
CA ASP A 125 -5.73 -9.43 6.88
C ASP A 125 -6.69 -10.06 5.88
N ASP A 126 -6.95 -9.46 4.72
CA ASP A 126 -7.99 -9.95 3.80
C ASP A 126 -7.62 -9.93 2.30
N SER A 127 -6.36 -9.67 1.92
CA SER A 127 -5.96 -9.60 0.51
C SER A 127 -5.50 -10.94 -0.11
N GLY A 128 -5.58 -12.04 0.64
CA GLY A 128 -5.12 -13.37 0.25
C GLY A 128 -6.21 -14.26 -0.38
N TYR A 129 -6.05 -15.58 -0.22
CA TYR A 129 -7.03 -16.54 -0.75
C TYR A 129 -8.26 -16.62 0.16
N GLY A 130 -9.34 -15.91 -0.21
CA GLY A 130 -10.54 -15.82 0.63
C GLY A 130 -10.37 -14.78 1.73
N GLU A 131 -10.61 -15.15 2.98
CA GLU A 131 -10.42 -14.29 4.17
C GLU A 131 -9.01 -14.43 4.77
N LEU A 132 -8.03 -14.87 3.96
CA LEU A 132 -6.65 -15.05 4.41
C LEU A 132 -5.81 -13.82 4.09
N SER A 133 -4.68 -13.70 4.77
CA SER A 133 -3.80 -12.55 4.62
C SER A 133 -2.71 -12.76 3.57
N LYS A 134 -2.35 -11.68 2.89
CA LYS A 134 -1.26 -11.59 1.93
C LYS A 134 -0.58 -10.23 1.95
N VAL A 135 0.68 -10.21 2.39
CA VAL A 135 1.58 -9.08 2.12
C VAL A 135 2.18 -9.29 0.74
N SER A 136 1.64 -8.58 -0.26
CA SER A 136 1.97 -8.77 -1.68
C SER A 136 3.41 -8.39 -2.04
N LEU A 137 3.95 -7.38 -1.36
CA LEU A 137 5.34 -6.91 -1.46
C LEU A 137 5.77 -6.29 -0.12
N ALA A 138 6.82 -6.86 0.48
CA ALA A 138 7.55 -6.28 1.60
C ALA A 138 9.01 -6.07 1.19
N THR A 139 9.43 -4.80 1.11
CA THR A 139 10.84 -4.43 0.94
C THR A 139 11.48 -4.27 2.32
N LEU A 140 12.39 -5.18 2.68
CA LEU A 140 13.05 -5.23 3.98
C LEU A 140 14.38 -4.48 3.92
N ASP A 141 14.36 -3.19 4.27
CA ASP A 141 15.48 -2.26 3.99
C ASP A 141 16.77 -2.61 4.72
N LYS A 142 16.67 -3.19 5.92
CA LYS A 142 17.84 -3.55 6.73
C LYS A 142 18.10 -5.06 6.67
N ALA A 143 19.37 -5.46 6.63
CA ALA A 143 19.72 -6.86 6.82
C ALA A 143 19.41 -7.28 8.28
N GLY A 144 18.99 -8.53 8.48
CA GLY A 144 18.76 -9.07 9.82
C GLY A 144 17.66 -10.12 9.91
N GLU A 145 17.33 -10.47 11.15
CA GLU A 145 16.21 -11.36 11.50
C GLU A 145 14.95 -10.52 11.66
N TYR A 146 13.92 -10.79 10.87
CA TYR A 146 12.57 -10.22 11.00
C TYR A 146 11.62 -11.25 11.59
N LEU A 147 10.51 -10.76 12.15
CA LEU A 147 9.45 -11.59 12.70
C LEU A 147 8.19 -11.42 11.86
N ALA A 148 7.79 -12.48 11.14
CA ALA A 148 6.47 -12.57 10.55
C ALA A 148 5.52 -13.23 11.55
N VAL A 149 4.35 -12.65 11.79
CA VAL A 149 3.36 -13.15 12.74
C VAL A 149 2.05 -13.40 12.02
N VAL A 150 1.52 -14.62 12.15
CA VAL A 150 0.18 -14.97 11.70
C VAL A 150 -0.73 -14.96 12.93
N GLY A 151 -1.76 -14.12 12.90
CA GLY A 151 -2.84 -14.07 13.89
C GLY A 151 -4.12 -14.70 13.35
N TRP A 152 -5.00 -15.15 14.23
CA TRP A 152 -6.31 -15.70 13.87
C TRP A 152 -7.33 -15.49 14.99
N ASN A 153 -8.59 -15.34 14.63
CA ASN A 153 -9.70 -15.24 15.58
C ASN A 153 -10.59 -16.50 15.63
N ASN A 154 -10.63 -17.29 14.55
CA ASN A 154 -11.54 -18.43 14.41
C ASN A 154 -10.80 -19.78 14.27
N ALA A 155 -9.94 -20.03 15.26
CA ALA A 155 -8.93 -21.10 15.28
C ALA A 155 -9.48 -22.52 14.98
N ALA A 156 -10.38 -23.08 15.80
CA ALA A 156 -11.05 -24.36 15.53
C ALA A 156 -10.16 -25.54 15.01
N GLY A 157 -8.85 -25.57 15.31
CA GLY A 157 -7.93 -26.61 14.82
C GLY A 157 -7.58 -26.50 13.34
N LYS A 158 -7.91 -25.39 12.66
CA LYS A 158 -7.69 -25.21 11.22
C LYS A 158 -6.20 -25.14 10.90
N GLN A 159 -5.83 -25.65 9.73
CA GLN A 159 -4.46 -25.72 9.27
C GLN A 159 -4.19 -24.67 8.20
N TYR A 160 -3.02 -24.07 8.26
CA TYR A 160 -2.56 -23.08 7.29
C TYR A 160 -1.12 -23.34 6.86
N ARG A 161 -0.78 -22.76 5.72
CA ARG A 161 0.58 -22.68 5.21
C ARG A 161 0.94 -21.21 5.05
N LEU A 162 2.03 -20.78 5.69
CA LEU A 162 2.67 -19.49 5.44
C LEU A 162 3.80 -19.70 4.42
N GLN A 163 3.75 -19.00 3.31
CA GLN A 163 4.77 -19.04 2.26
C GLN A 163 5.50 -17.71 2.16
N ALA A 164 6.84 -17.76 2.06
CA ALA A 164 7.66 -16.62 1.72
C ALA A 164 8.18 -16.78 0.29
N SER A 165 7.69 -15.97 -0.63
CA SER A 165 8.10 -15.98 -2.04
C SER A 165 9.00 -14.80 -2.34
N CYS A 166 10.07 -15.02 -3.10
CA CYS A 166 10.88 -13.93 -3.62
C CYS A 166 10.10 -13.17 -4.70
N VAL A 167 10.02 -11.84 -4.59
CA VAL A 167 9.36 -10.99 -5.60
C VAL A 167 10.32 -10.01 -6.29
N GLY A 168 11.46 -9.67 -5.67
CA GLY A 168 12.49 -8.82 -6.25
C GLY A 168 13.75 -9.58 -6.67
N GLY A 169 14.61 -8.95 -7.48
CA GLY A 169 15.79 -9.62 -8.06
C GLY A 169 16.83 -10.06 -7.05
N ALA A 170 16.84 -9.48 -5.84
CA ALA A 170 17.82 -9.77 -4.79
C ALA A 170 17.82 -11.23 -4.30
N CYS A 171 16.68 -11.93 -4.41
CA CYS A 171 16.54 -13.33 -4.00
C CYS A 171 16.24 -14.28 -5.18
N VAL A 172 16.29 -13.78 -6.43
CA VAL A 172 16.13 -14.59 -7.65
C VAL A 172 17.51 -15.07 -8.12
N PRO A 173 17.75 -16.38 -8.23
CA PRO A 173 18.96 -16.88 -8.87
C PRO A 173 18.96 -16.53 -10.36
N ASN A 174 20.04 -15.90 -10.86
CA ASN A 174 20.25 -15.58 -12.28
C ASN A 174 19.09 -14.82 -12.98
N PRO A 175 18.76 -13.59 -12.53
CA PRO A 175 17.66 -12.82 -13.10
C PRO A 175 17.90 -12.46 -14.57
N GLN A 176 16.86 -12.55 -15.38
CA GLN A 176 16.93 -12.20 -16.81
C GLN A 176 17.00 -10.68 -16.99
N PRO A 177 17.56 -10.17 -18.10
CA PRO A 177 17.50 -8.75 -18.42
C PRO A 177 16.06 -8.26 -18.60
N ALA A 178 15.77 -7.02 -18.22
CA ALA A 178 14.48 -6.40 -18.47
C ALA A 178 14.31 -6.11 -19.97
N SER A 179 13.07 -6.19 -20.47
CA SER A 179 12.77 -5.70 -21.82
C SER A 179 12.87 -4.17 -21.88
N ALA A 180 13.09 -3.61 -23.07
CA ALA A 180 13.25 -2.16 -23.24
C ALA A 180 12.03 -1.33 -22.78
N ASN A 181 10.83 -1.93 -22.79
CA ASN A 181 9.57 -1.29 -22.40
C ASN A 181 9.06 -1.81 -21.04
N GLN A 182 9.94 -2.41 -20.24
CA GLN A 182 9.54 -2.94 -18.94
C GLN A 182 9.09 -1.80 -18.02
N GLY A 183 7.79 -1.79 -17.71
CA GLY A 183 7.19 -0.85 -16.77
C GLY A 183 7.47 -1.23 -15.31
N LEU A 184 7.25 -0.26 -14.43
CA LEU A 184 7.24 -0.46 -12.98
C LEU A 184 5.80 -0.58 -12.48
N THR A 185 5.57 -1.57 -11.63
CA THR A 185 4.34 -1.67 -10.83
C THR A 185 4.67 -1.16 -9.42
N LEU A 186 4.00 -0.07 -9.03
CA LEU A 186 4.21 0.60 -7.76
C LEU A 186 3.19 0.15 -6.73
N VAL A 187 3.65 -0.36 -5.59
CA VAL A 187 2.84 -0.67 -4.42
C VAL A 187 2.99 0.46 -3.43
N GLU A 188 1.87 1.04 -2.97
CA GLU A 188 1.91 2.12 -2.00
C GLU A 188 2.27 1.60 -0.61
N ALA A 189 3.17 2.29 0.05
CA ALA A 189 3.65 1.95 1.38
C ALA A 189 3.54 3.17 2.31
N PRO A 190 3.40 2.96 3.63
CA PRO A 190 3.37 4.07 4.57
C PRO A 190 4.69 4.84 4.55
N VAL A 191 4.58 6.16 4.65
CA VAL A 191 5.74 7.04 4.85
C VAL A 191 6.20 6.95 6.31
N ASP A 192 7.50 7.01 6.53
CA ASP A 192 8.09 7.00 7.86
C ASP A 192 7.51 8.12 8.75
N ALA A 193 7.28 7.80 10.02
CA ALA A 193 6.65 8.72 10.97
C ALA A 193 7.50 9.98 11.21
N GLY A 194 8.84 9.87 11.20
CA GLY A 194 9.74 11.01 11.33
C GLY A 194 9.70 11.93 10.11
N LEU A 195 9.61 11.36 8.91
CA LEU A 195 9.39 12.12 7.68
C LEU A 195 8.04 12.82 7.67
N GLN A 196 6.97 12.13 8.10
CA GLN A 196 5.64 12.72 8.22
C GLN A 196 5.61 13.88 9.23
N ALA A 197 6.25 13.73 10.38
CA ALA A 197 6.35 14.80 11.38
C ALA A 197 7.13 16.03 10.85
N THR A 198 8.21 15.79 10.09
CA THR A 198 8.99 16.84 9.43
C THR A 198 8.15 17.59 8.40
N LEU A 199 7.42 16.84 7.55
CA LEU A 199 6.52 17.41 6.54
C LEU A 199 5.39 18.24 7.19
N ALA A 200 4.76 17.70 8.24
CA ALA A 200 3.69 18.38 8.96
C ALA A 200 4.17 19.70 9.57
N THR A 201 5.37 19.72 10.17
CA THR A 201 5.97 20.95 10.71
C THR A 201 6.26 21.98 9.63
N ALA A 202 6.73 21.55 8.46
CA ALA A 202 6.99 22.47 7.35
C ALA A 202 5.70 23.04 6.74
N ASN A 203 4.62 22.24 6.68
CA ASN A 203 3.31 22.65 6.18
C ASN A 203 2.60 23.68 7.08
N THR A 204 3.03 23.89 8.34
CA THR A 204 2.48 24.96 9.20
C THR A 204 3.23 26.27 9.07
N TYR A 205 4.33 26.32 8.30
CA TYR A 205 5.17 27.51 8.20
C TYR A 205 4.45 28.68 7.50
N ARG A 206 3.71 28.38 6.42
CA ARG A 206 2.96 29.36 5.63
C ARG A 206 1.72 28.71 4.99
N GLU A 207 0.63 29.46 4.85
CA GLU A 207 -0.61 28.98 4.25
C GLU A 207 -0.55 28.89 2.72
N ASP A 208 0.29 29.71 2.08
CA ASP A 208 0.43 29.76 0.63
C ASP A 208 1.34 28.67 0.05
N MET A 209 1.94 27.83 0.90
CA MET A 209 2.93 26.83 0.53
C MET A 209 2.69 25.52 1.27
N PHE A 210 2.49 24.43 0.54
CA PHE A 210 2.26 23.11 1.12
C PHE A 210 2.88 22.02 0.25
N SER A 211 3.28 20.93 0.88
CA SER A 211 3.85 19.77 0.22
C SER A 211 3.20 18.47 0.66
N TYR A 212 3.32 17.47 -0.20
CA TYR A 212 2.86 16.10 0.02
C TYR A 212 4.00 15.13 -0.22
N LEU A 213 4.00 14.04 0.55
CA LEU A 213 4.98 12.97 0.43
C LEU A 213 4.25 11.64 0.36
N ARG A 214 4.56 10.83 -0.64
CA ARG A 214 4.08 9.45 -0.77
C ARG A 214 5.26 8.52 -1.03
N LYS A 215 5.17 7.31 -0.48
CA LYS A 215 6.17 6.26 -0.66
C LYS A 215 5.55 5.14 -1.49
N PHE A 216 6.30 4.68 -2.48
CA PHE A 216 6.01 3.47 -3.21
C PHE A 216 7.20 2.53 -3.15
N ASP A 217 6.92 1.24 -3.04
CA ASP A 217 7.87 0.16 -3.25
C ASP A 217 7.60 -0.45 -4.64
N PHE A 218 8.63 -1.00 -5.28
CA PHE A 218 8.46 -1.69 -6.56
C PHE A 218 9.28 -2.97 -6.62
N ALA A 219 8.68 -4.05 -7.08
CA ALA A 219 9.41 -5.29 -7.31
C ALA A 219 10.22 -5.20 -8.61
N TRP A 220 11.48 -5.64 -8.58
CA TRP A 220 12.32 -5.64 -9.79
C TRP A 220 13.11 -6.94 -9.95
N PRO A 221 12.53 -7.97 -10.60
CA PRO A 221 13.13 -9.31 -10.73
C PRO A 221 14.16 -9.41 -11.87
N TYR A 222 14.70 -8.30 -12.36
CA TYR A 222 15.56 -8.25 -13.55
C TYR A 222 17.01 -7.90 -13.20
N SER A 223 17.96 -8.37 -14.03
CA SER A 223 19.40 -8.09 -13.84
C SER A 223 19.81 -6.68 -14.28
N THR A 224 19.10 -6.08 -15.23
CA THR A 224 19.32 -4.69 -15.65
C THR A 224 18.57 -3.74 -14.71
N PRO A 225 19.18 -2.66 -14.21
CA PRO A 225 18.50 -1.73 -13.30
C PRO A 225 17.23 -1.10 -13.91
N ALA A 226 16.22 -0.84 -13.08
CA ALA A 226 15.12 0.04 -13.44
C ALA A 226 15.60 1.49 -13.62
N THR A 227 14.78 2.33 -14.25
CA THR A 227 15.12 3.72 -14.56
C THR A 227 14.16 4.70 -13.89
N VAL A 228 14.65 5.91 -13.63
CA VAL A 228 13.82 7.02 -13.12
C VAL A 228 12.69 7.38 -14.10
N ASP A 229 12.87 7.19 -15.41
CA ASP A 229 11.82 7.43 -16.40
C ASP A 229 10.70 6.38 -16.30
N ALA A 230 11.02 5.10 -16.04
CA ALA A 230 10.01 4.08 -15.78
C ALA A 230 9.24 4.38 -14.48
N ALA A 231 9.91 4.90 -13.45
CA ALA A 231 9.28 5.35 -12.21
C ALA A 231 8.37 6.55 -12.45
N GLY A 232 8.84 7.55 -13.19
CA GLY A 232 8.06 8.71 -13.59
C GLY A 232 6.80 8.33 -14.37
N ALA A 233 6.93 7.43 -15.35
CA ALA A 233 5.79 6.91 -16.11
C ALA A 233 4.78 6.16 -15.23
N ALA A 234 5.26 5.31 -14.32
CA ALA A 234 4.40 4.58 -13.39
C ALA A 234 3.65 5.51 -12.43
N VAL A 235 4.31 6.55 -11.91
CA VAL A 235 3.65 7.60 -11.11
C VAL A 235 2.60 8.33 -11.96
N LEU A 236 2.97 8.83 -13.14
CA LEU A 236 2.05 9.57 -14.00
C LEU A 236 0.87 8.73 -14.50
N SER A 237 0.97 7.40 -14.52
CA SER A 237 -0.16 6.52 -14.90
C SER A 237 -1.34 6.63 -13.93
N ARG A 238 -1.08 7.03 -12.67
CA ARG A 238 -2.10 7.23 -11.65
C ARG A 238 -2.92 8.49 -11.92
N SER A 239 -4.21 8.46 -11.57
CA SER A 239 -5.16 9.50 -11.93
C SER A 239 -4.88 10.85 -11.25
N GLU A 240 -4.40 10.82 -10.01
CA GLU A 240 -4.11 11.99 -9.20
C GLU A 240 -2.99 12.87 -9.79
N TYR A 241 -2.10 12.29 -10.60
CA TYR A 241 -0.99 13.01 -11.24
C TYR A 241 -1.25 13.34 -12.72
N ALA A 242 -2.50 13.16 -13.20
CA ALA A 242 -2.84 13.38 -14.60
C ALA A 242 -2.48 14.78 -15.12
N GLY A 243 -2.55 15.80 -14.25
CA GLY A 243 -2.23 17.18 -14.62
C GLY A 243 -0.75 17.46 -14.89
N TYR A 244 0.16 16.54 -14.58
CA TYR A 244 1.60 16.67 -14.91
C TYR A 244 1.97 16.05 -16.25
N ARG A 245 1.07 15.28 -16.88
CA ARG A 245 1.33 14.59 -18.15
C ARG A 245 1.55 15.54 -19.33
N THR A 246 1.16 16.79 -19.18
CA THR A 246 1.27 17.84 -20.21
C THR A 246 2.51 18.72 -20.03
N ASP A 247 3.38 18.46 -19.05
CA ASP A 247 4.65 19.15 -18.93
C ASP A 247 5.51 18.89 -20.18
N ALA A 248 5.83 19.96 -20.90
CA ALA A 248 6.57 19.88 -22.16
C ALA A 248 8.09 19.67 -21.96
N ALA A 249 8.61 19.93 -20.74
CA ALA A 249 10.05 19.90 -20.48
C ALA A 249 10.39 19.31 -19.10
N PRO A 250 9.99 18.07 -18.79
CA PRO A 250 10.29 17.44 -17.51
C PRO A 250 11.80 17.20 -17.38
N GLN A 251 12.34 17.46 -16.20
CA GLN A 251 13.78 17.44 -15.96
C GLN A 251 14.22 16.18 -15.21
N THR A 252 15.36 15.62 -15.58
CA THR A 252 16.02 14.54 -14.83
C THR A 252 17.34 15.06 -14.24
N PHE A 253 17.57 14.85 -12.95
CA PHE A 253 18.81 15.26 -12.28
C PHE A 253 19.17 14.35 -11.10
N ALA A 254 20.40 14.47 -10.61
CA ALA A 254 20.85 13.76 -9.42
C ALA A 254 20.19 14.30 -8.14
N TYR A 255 19.97 13.44 -7.15
CA TYR A 255 19.30 13.79 -5.89
C TYR A 255 19.89 15.02 -5.17
N ALA A 256 21.20 15.22 -5.24
CA ALA A 256 21.86 16.38 -4.65
C ALA A 256 21.31 17.73 -5.17
N ASN A 257 20.88 17.78 -6.44
CA ASN A 257 20.33 18.99 -7.06
C ASN A 257 18.87 19.26 -6.67
N LEU A 258 18.21 18.35 -5.96
CA LEU A 258 16.84 18.57 -5.47
C LEU A 258 16.81 19.65 -4.37
N LEU A 259 17.81 19.70 -3.50
CA LEU A 259 17.82 20.61 -2.33
C LEU A 259 17.59 22.07 -2.72
N THR A 260 18.24 22.54 -3.78
CA THR A 260 18.13 23.93 -4.26
C THR A 260 16.81 24.24 -4.96
N ARG A 261 16.00 23.21 -5.24
CA ARG A 261 14.68 23.31 -5.89
C ARG A 261 13.53 23.16 -4.89
N MET A 262 13.83 22.72 -3.67
CA MET A 262 12.85 22.63 -2.59
C MET A 262 12.65 23.99 -1.95
N TYR A 263 11.41 24.32 -1.61
CA TYR A 263 11.19 25.49 -0.76
C TYR A 263 11.86 25.32 0.59
N SER A 264 12.41 26.42 1.12
CA SER A 264 13.25 26.42 2.33
C SER A 264 12.63 25.65 3.51
N PRO A 265 11.32 25.77 3.84
CA PRO A 265 10.72 25.02 4.93
C PRO A 265 10.78 23.49 4.77
N PHE A 266 10.79 22.99 3.52
CA PHE A 266 10.80 21.55 3.22
C PHE A 266 12.21 20.98 3.05
N GLN A 267 13.26 21.81 2.98
CA GLN A 267 14.64 21.35 2.82
C GLN A 267 15.12 20.32 3.85
N PRO A 268 14.66 20.32 5.13
CA PRO A 268 15.00 19.25 6.08
C PRO A 268 14.59 17.84 5.64
N LEU A 269 13.58 17.69 4.76
CA LEU A 269 13.21 16.40 4.19
C LEU A 269 14.31 15.83 3.28
N HIS A 270 15.14 16.67 2.66
CA HIS A 270 16.16 16.23 1.71
C HIS A 270 17.18 15.24 2.30
N PRO A 271 17.93 15.56 3.36
CA PRO A 271 18.81 14.57 3.98
C PRO A 271 18.03 13.44 4.67
N ALA A 272 16.84 13.71 5.21
CA ALA A 272 16.05 12.73 5.94
C ALA A 272 15.55 11.59 5.03
N ILE A 273 15.01 11.90 3.84
CA ILE A 273 14.54 10.90 2.87
C ILE A 273 15.67 9.95 2.50
N LEU A 274 16.87 10.48 2.22
CA LEU A 274 18.03 9.66 1.85
C LEU A 274 18.50 8.78 3.00
N ALA A 275 18.48 9.28 4.24
CA ALA A 275 18.83 8.50 5.42
C ALA A 275 17.81 7.39 5.72
N THR A 276 16.53 7.61 5.43
CA THR A 276 15.46 6.64 5.69
C THR A 276 15.38 5.55 4.63
N TYR A 277 15.50 5.91 3.34
CA TYR A 277 15.21 5.00 2.23
C TYR A 277 16.41 4.70 1.32
N GLY A 278 17.53 5.41 1.45
CA GLY A 278 18.69 5.21 0.59
C GLY A 278 19.61 4.09 1.07
N ASP A 279 20.25 3.41 0.13
CA ASP A 279 21.43 2.59 0.36
C ASP A 279 22.73 3.41 0.21
N THR A 280 23.83 2.90 0.76
CA THR A 280 25.14 3.55 0.70
C THR A 280 25.61 3.69 -0.76
N ALA A 281 25.99 4.90 -1.15
CA ALA A 281 26.44 5.24 -2.50
C ALA A 281 25.43 4.86 -3.61
N GLU A 282 24.15 4.84 -3.28
CA GLU A 282 23.08 4.65 -4.24
C GLU A 282 22.96 5.86 -5.18
N PRO A 283 22.92 5.67 -6.51
CA PRO A 283 22.81 6.76 -7.47
C PRO A 283 21.35 7.24 -7.59
N VAL A 284 20.84 7.87 -6.53
CA VAL A 284 19.45 8.37 -6.48
C VAL A 284 19.24 9.47 -7.53
N GLN A 285 18.19 9.31 -8.33
CA GLN A 285 17.81 10.24 -9.40
C GLN A 285 16.44 10.85 -9.12
N VAL A 286 16.18 12.03 -9.68
CA VAL A 286 14.90 12.72 -9.57
C VAL A 286 14.41 13.08 -10.96
N LYS A 287 13.16 12.72 -11.24
CA LYS A 287 12.39 13.23 -12.38
C LYS A 287 11.40 14.27 -11.88
N SER A 288 11.53 15.49 -12.35
CA SER A 288 10.72 16.63 -11.93
C SER A 288 9.77 17.05 -13.05
N TYR A 289 8.51 17.23 -12.69
CA TYR A 289 7.45 17.72 -13.56
C TYR A 289 6.90 19.02 -12.99
N PHE A 290 6.63 19.98 -13.86
CA PHE A 290 6.09 21.27 -13.49
C PHE A 290 4.74 21.52 -14.14
N ARG A 291 3.85 22.19 -13.40
CA ARG A 291 2.62 22.76 -13.95
C ARG A 291 2.29 24.07 -13.25
N GLU A 292 1.64 24.92 -14.00
CA GLU A 292 1.11 26.20 -13.56
C GLU A 292 -0.32 26.33 -14.09
N PHE A 293 -1.21 26.88 -13.27
CA PHE A 293 -2.57 27.17 -13.69
C PHE A 293 -3.15 28.28 -12.81
N SER A 294 -3.97 29.12 -13.43
CA SER A 294 -4.69 30.18 -12.74
C SER A 294 -5.87 29.61 -11.94
N THR A 295 -6.01 30.04 -10.68
CA THR A 295 -7.13 29.79 -9.78
C THR A 295 -8.11 30.97 -9.72
N GLY A 296 -7.80 32.08 -10.39
CA GLY A 296 -8.63 33.28 -10.46
C GLY A 296 -7.91 34.47 -11.11
N PRO A 297 -8.56 35.63 -11.26
CA PRO A 297 -8.02 36.79 -11.98
C PRO A 297 -6.64 37.30 -11.53
N ASN A 298 -6.23 36.99 -10.29
CA ASN A 298 -4.91 37.31 -9.71
C ASN A 298 -4.40 36.16 -8.82
N GLY A 299 -4.74 34.91 -9.16
CA GLY A 299 -4.31 33.75 -8.38
C GLY A 299 -3.65 32.75 -9.30
N ASP A 300 -2.32 32.62 -9.20
CA ASP A 300 -1.59 31.56 -9.89
C ASP A 300 -1.19 30.47 -8.90
N ASN A 301 -1.27 29.22 -9.35
CA ASN A 301 -0.87 28.04 -8.59
C ASN A 301 0.29 27.35 -9.31
N TRP A 302 1.42 27.23 -8.62
CA TRP A 302 2.61 26.55 -9.11
C TRP A 302 2.77 25.24 -8.40
N ARG A 303 2.93 24.15 -9.16
CA ARG A 303 3.20 22.83 -8.57
C ARG A 303 4.38 22.16 -9.23
N THR A 304 5.20 21.54 -8.40
CA THR A 304 6.30 20.69 -8.84
C THR A 304 6.13 19.30 -8.25
N LEU A 305 6.03 18.30 -9.12
CA LEU A 305 6.05 16.88 -8.76
C LEU A 305 7.47 16.35 -8.94
N ASN A 306 8.08 15.85 -7.88
CA ASN A 306 9.41 15.24 -7.91
C ASN A 306 9.28 13.74 -7.63
N VAL A 307 9.58 12.93 -8.64
CA VAL A 307 9.67 11.48 -8.53
C VAL A 307 11.13 11.14 -8.22
N ILE A 308 11.39 10.81 -6.97
CA ILE A 308 12.70 10.45 -6.44
C ILE A 308 12.83 8.93 -6.51
N PHE A 309 13.79 8.44 -7.29
CA PHE A 309 13.96 7.03 -7.61
C PHE A 309 15.20 6.46 -6.95
N PHE A 310 14.99 5.39 -6.18
CA PHE A 310 16.00 4.62 -5.47
C PHE A 310 16.19 3.26 -6.18
N PRO A 311 17.17 3.15 -7.09
CA PRO A 311 17.34 1.95 -7.93
C PRO A 311 17.79 0.67 -7.20
N ARG A 312 18.44 0.79 -6.04
CA ARG A 312 18.99 -0.33 -5.27
C ARG A 312 18.14 -0.70 -4.06
N SER A 313 17.55 0.30 -3.38
CA SER A 313 16.64 0.04 -2.27
C SER A 313 15.19 -0.16 -2.70
N PHE A 314 14.90 -0.02 -4.00
CA PHE A 314 13.60 -0.33 -4.61
C PHE A 314 12.44 0.56 -4.14
N HIS A 315 12.73 1.85 -3.92
CA HIS A 315 11.71 2.84 -3.57
C HIS A 315 11.51 3.88 -4.67
N VAL A 316 10.29 4.39 -4.72
CA VAL A 316 9.93 5.63 -5.41
C VAL A 316 9.27 6.53 -4.40
N ILE A 317 9.90 7.66 -4.11
CA ILE A 317 9.34 8.70 -3.25
C ILE A 317 8.78 9.80 -4.14
N VAL A 318 7.49 10.10 -3.97
CA VAL A 318 6.83 11.19 -4.67
C VAL A 318 6.71 12.36 -3.73
N TYR A 319 7.44 13.42 -4.05
CA TYR A 319 7.43 14.70 -3.33
C TYR A 319 6.79 15.77 -4.22
N GLU A 320 5.58 16.18 -3.88
CA GLU A 320 4.87 17.28 -4.55
C GLU A 320 4.95 18.51 -3.66
N GLN A 321 5.36 19.65 -4.23
CA GLN A 321 5.31 20.95 -3.56
C GLN A 321 4.43 21.90 -4.36
N THR A 322 3.62 22.67 -3.66
CA THR A 322 2.69 23.64 -4.20
C THR A 322 2.93 25.00 -3.57
N ALA A 323 2.86 26.05 -4.37
CA ALA A 323 2.74 27.42 -3.92
C ALA A 323 1.59 28.10 -4.66
N HIS A 324 1.01 29.13 -4.06
CA HIS A 324 0.06 30.00 -4.75
C HIS A 324 0.30 31.48 -4.42
N GLU A 325 -0.15 32.35 -5.33
CA GLU A 325 -0.13 33.79 -5.10
C GLU A 325 -1.15 34.18 -4.01
N ILE A 326 -0.78 35.16 -3.17
CA ILE A 326 -1.63 35.78 -2.13
C ILE A 326 -2.20 37.09 -2.67
#